data_AF-U1PC42-F1
#
_entry.id   AF-U1PC42-F1
#
_cell.length_a   1.000
_cell.length_b   1.000
_cell.length_c   1.000
_cell.angle_alpha   90.00
_cell.angle_beta   90.00
_cell.angle_gamma   90.00
#
_symmetry.space_group_name_H-M   'P 1'
#
loop_
_entity.id
_entity.type
_entity.pdbx_description
1 polymer ?
#
loop_
_entity_poly.entity_id
_entity_poly.type
_entity_poly.pdbx_seq_one_letter_code
_entity_poly.pdbx_strand_id
1 'polypeptide(L)'
;MIFDDRYGDDVLSADPHRHGDYAHMPASTAVEARPGLVVEDVDTGFVGAVTRVGRVAGAWRVELEDRRGGRRSFPLGRGFWIDGRPVELVRPAAAPAPTGRVRTASGSLHVRAR
;
A
#
# COMPACT_ATOMS: atom_id res chain seq x y z
N MET A 1 -40.13 -28.83 15.36
CA MET A 1 -39.47 -29.03 14.05
C MET A 1 -38.46 -27.90 13.93
N ILE A 2 -37.17 -28.19 14.14
CA ILE A 2 -36.11 -27.18 13.99
C ILE A 2 -35.88 -27.08 12.48
N PHE A 3 -36.33 -25.99 11.87
CA PHE A 3 -35.92 -25.68 10.51
C PHE A 3 -34.47 -25.22 10.61
N ASP A 4 -33.56 -26.08 10.16
CA ASP A 4 -32.17 -25.71 9.92
C ASP A 4 -32.20 -24.67 8.79
N ASP A 5 -32.26 -23.40 9.17
CA ASP A 5 -32.23 -22.31 8.23
C ASP A 5 -30.80 -22.18 7.70
N ARG A 6 -30.60 -22.73 6.50
CA ARG A 6 -29.32 -22.73 5.80
C ARG A 6 -28.86 -21.34 5.37
N TYR A 7 -29.75 -20.33 5.41
CA TYR A 7 -29.47 -18.99 4.89
C TYR A 7 -29.37 -17.94 6.01
N GLY A 8 -29.97 -18.19 7.17
CA GLY A 8 -29.97 -17.27 8.30
C GLY A 8 -30.91 -16.07 8.08
N ASP A 9 -31.27 -15.43 9.19
CA ASP A 9 -32.33 -14.40 9.24
C ASP A 9 -31.99 -13.10 8.49
N ASP A 10 -30.72 -12.87 8.12
CA ASP A 10 -30.29 -11.66 7.41
C ASP A 10 -29.22 -11.92 6.34
N VAL A 11 -29.69 -12.27 5.15
CA VAL A 11 -28.88 -12.51 3.95
C VAL A 11 -28.23 -11.25 3.35
N LEU A 12 -28.59 -10.06 3.81
CA LEU A 12 -28.04 -8.78 3.32
C LEU A 12 -27.02 -8.15 4.28
N SER A 13 -26.93 -8.66 5.52
CA SER A 13 -26.00 -8.16 6.55
C SER A 13 -24.53 -8.20 6.15
N ALA A 14 -24.14 -9.17 5.31
CA ALA A 14 -22.79 -9.32 4.80
C ALA A 14 -22.82 -9.30 3.27
N ASP A 15 -21.95 -8.50 2.65
CA ASP A 15 -21.71 -8.53 1.21
C ASP A 15 -20.60 -9.55 0.90
N PRO A 16 -20.93 -10.80 0.51
CA PRO A 16 -19.95 -11.84 0.22
C PRO A 16 -19.12 -11.52 -1.03
N HIS A 17 -19.53 -10.55 -1.85
CA HIS A 17 -18.74 -10.11 -3.00
C HIS A 17 -17.53 -9.27 -2.56
N ARG A 18 -17.62 -8.61 -1.41
CA ARG A 18 -16.60 -7.69 -0.88
C ARG A 18 -15.82 -8.22 0.31
N HIS A 19 -16.39 -9.16 1.06
CA HIS A 19 -15.84 -9.64 2.33
C HIS A 19 -15.70 -11.17 2.36
N GLY A 20 -14.64 -11.65 3.01
CA GLY A 20 -14.33 -13.08 3.15
C GLY A 20 -13.29 -13.60 2.15
N ASP A 21 -12.81 -14.82 2.38
CA ASP A 21 -11.70 -15.43 1.61
C ASP A 21 -12.04 -15.72 0.14
N TYR A 22 -13.33 -15.80 -0.19
CA TYR A 22 -13.84 -16.06 -1.54
C TYR A 22 -14.44 -14.82 -2.23
N ALA A 23 -14.23 -13.63 -1.67
CA ALA A 23 -14.69 -12.38 -2.27
C ALA A 23 -14.01 -12.15 -3.62
N HIS A 24 -14.81 -12.01 -4.68
CA HIS A 24 -14.30 -11.75 -6.03
C HIS A 24 -14.12 -10.26 -6.36
N MET A 25 -14.67 -9.37 -5.53
CA MET A 25 -14.46 -7.92 -5.62
C MET A 25 -14.05 -7.35 -4.26
N PRO A 26 -12.87 -7.74 -3.73
CA PRO A 26 -12.44 -7.34 -2.39
C PRO A 26 -12.32 -5.82 -2.26
N ALA A 27 -12.75 -5.30 -1.11
CA ALA A 27 -12.59 -3.89 -0.79
C ALA A 27 -11.10 -3.51 -0.63
N SER A 28 -10.72 -2.33 -1.13
CA SER A 28 -9.36 -1.82 -0.96
C SER A 28 -9.06 -1.53 0.51
N THR A 29 -7.90 -1.98 0.98
CA THR A 29 -7.38 -1.60 2.31
C THR A 29 -6.49 -0.37 2.20
N ALA A 30 -6.68 0.62 3.07
CA ALA A 30 -5.81 1.79 3.12
C ALA A 30 -4.41 1.40 3.62
N VAL A 31 -3.37 1.72 2.86
CA VAL A 31 -1.97 1.40 3.19
C VAL A 31 -1.10 2.64 2.98
N GLU A 32 -0.29 2.99 3.97
CA GLU A 32 0.64 4.11 3.85
C GLU A 32 1.74 3.82 2.82
N ALA A 33 1.94 4.73 1.87
CA ALA A 33 2.98 4.64 0.85
C ALA A 33 4.39 4.92 1.42
N ARG A 34 4.90 4.01 2.26
CA ARG A 34 6.22 4.13 2.88
C ARG A 34 7.33 3.69 1.93
N PRO A 35 8.53 4.31 1.96
CA PRO A 35 9.66 3.85 1.18
C PRO A 35 9.97 2.36 1.39
N GLY A 36 10.26 1.64 0.32
CA GLY A 36 10.50 0.20 0.31
C GLY A 36 9.24 -0.67 0.22
N LEU A 37 8.04 -0.10 0.36
CA LEU A 37 6.78 -0.82 0.09
C LEU A 37 6.72 -1.19 -1.38
N VAL A 38 6.56 -2.48 -1.70
CA VAL A 38 6.41 -2.95 -3.08
C VAL A 38 4.93 -3.02 -3.42
N VAL A 39 4.56 -2.41 -4.53
CA VAL A 39 3.18 -2.39 -5.03
C VAL A 39 3.16 -2.63 -6.53
N GLU A 40 2.01 -3.08 -7.02
CA GLU A 40 1.69 -3.19 -8.43
C GLU A 40 0.66 -2.13 -8.80
N ASP A 41 0.90 -1.37 -9.86
CA ASP A 41 -0.10 -0.52 -10.52
C ASP A 41 -0.94 -1.37 -11.47
N VAL A 42 -2.25 -1.48 -11.22
CA VAL A 42 -3.15 -2.41 -11.94
C VAL A 42 -3.36 -1.99 -13.40
N ASP A 43 -3.36 -0.69 -13.69
CA ASP A 43 -3.62 -0.18 -15.04
C ASP A 43 -2.46 -0.48 -16.00
N THR A 44 -1.21 -0.40 -15.51
CA THR A 44 -0.02 -0.58 -16.35
C THR A 44 0.77 -1.85 -16.07
N GLY A 45 0.41 -2.62 -15.04
CA GLY A 45 1.11 -3.83 -14.60
C GLY A 45 2.51 -3.55 -14.04
N PHE A 46 2.79 -2.32 -13.61
CA PHE A 46 4.11 -1.93 -13.15
C PHE A 46 4.31 -2.29 -11.67
N VAL A 47 5.31 -3.11 -11.40
CA VAL A 47 5.68 -3.54 -10.05
C VAL A 47 6.96 -2.85 -9.62
N GLY A 48 6.89 -2.13 -8.49
CA GLY A 48 8.05 -1.42 -7.96
C GLY A 48 7.94 -1.07 -6.49
N ALA A 49 9.09 -0.76 -5.90
CA ALA A 49 9.19 -0.28 -4.52
C ALA A 49 8.98 1.24 -4.49
N VAL A 50 8.23 1.73 -3.50
CA VAL A 50 8.09 3.15 -3.23
C VAL A 50 9.47 3.74 -2.91
N THR A 51 9.88 4.76 -3.66
CA THR A 51 11.11 5.53 -3.40
C THR A 51 10.80 6.88 -2.80
N ARG A 52 9.67 7.50 -3.22
CA ARG A 52 9.28 8.84 -2.81
C ARG A 52 7.77 9.02 -2.85
N VAL A 53 7.25 9.81 -1.93
CA VAL A 53 5.88 10.35 -1.96
C VAL A 53 5.94 11.86 -1.85
N GLY A 54 5.18 12.57 -2.67
CA GLY A 54 5.21 14.04 -2.65
C GLY A 54 4.13 14.68 -3.51
N ARG A 55 4.06 16.02 -3.45
CA ARG A 55 3.19 16.80 -4.33
C ARG A 55 3.92 17.15 -5.62
N VAL A 56 3.27 16.90 -6.75
CA VAL A 56 3.73 17.28 -8.10
C VAL A 56 2.56 17.99 -8.78
N ALA A 57 2.77 19.21 -9.24
CA ALA A 57 1.73 20.06 -9.85
C ALA A 57 0.43 20.13 -9.01
N GLY A 58 0.57 20.23 -7.68
CA GLY A 58 -0.56 20.34 -6.74
C GLY A 58 -1.18 19.01 -6.30
N ALA A 59 -0.95 17.90 -7.00
CA ALA A 59 -1.50 16.58 -6.68
C ALA A 59 -0.50 15.68 -5.95
N TRP A 60 -0.98 14.79 -5.08
CA TRP A 60 -0.14 13.77 -4.44
C TRP A 60 0.21 12.66 -5.42
N ARG A 61 1.49 12.29 -5.45
CA ARG A 61 2.02 11.21 -6.28
C ARG A 61 2.99 10.33 -5.50
N VAL A 62 3.10 9.09 -5.93
CA VAL A 62 4.09 8.12 -5.48
C VAL A 62 5.04 7.81 -6.63
N GLU A 63 6.34 7.77 -6.36
CA GLU A 63 7.36 7.29 -7.28
C GLU A 63 7.71 5.84 -6.91
N LEU A 64 7.71 4.97 -7.91
CA LEU A 64 8.03 3.56 -7.80
C LEU A 64 9.28 3.25 -8.63
N GLU A 65 10.16 2.41 -8.09
CA GLU A 65 11.33 1.88 -8.79
C GLU A 65 11.21 0.35 -8.95
N ASP A 66 11.37 -0.15 -10.17
CA ASP A 66 11.38 -1.59 -10.44
C ASP A 66 12.75 -2.23 -10.15
N ARG A 67 12.81 -3.57 -10.23
CA ARG A 67 14.04 -4.35 -10.01
C ARG A 67 15.18 -4.07 -11.02
N ARG A 68 14.90 -3.37 -12.11
CA ARG A 68 15.86 -2.99 -13.15
C ARG A 68 16.29 -1.52 -13.02
N GLY A 69 15.81 -0.81 -11.98
CA GLY A 69 16.10 0.59 -11.72
C GLY A 69 15.20 1.58 -12.50
N GLY A 70 14.18 1.10 -13.19
CA GLY A 70 13.22 1.95 -13.89
C GLY A 70 12.32 2.69 -12.90
N ARG A 71 12.20 4.02 -13.02
CA ARG A 71 11.37 4.86 -12.14
C ARG A 71 10.15 5.43 -12.84
N ARG A 72 8.99 5.35 -12.20
CA ARG A 72 7.72 5.90 -12.72
C ARG A 72 6.90 6.55 -11.60
N SER A 73 6.15 7.60 -11.93
CA SER A 73 5.31 8.34 -10.99
C SER A 73 3.84 8.11 -11.24
N PHE A 74 3.11 7.74 -10.19
CA PHE A 74 1.69 7.40 -10.24
C PHE A 74 0.89 8.31 -9.31
N PRO A 75 -0.40 8.59 -9.60
CA PRO A 75 -1.29 9.24 -8.65
C PRO A 75 -1.38 8.44 -7.35
N LEU A 76 -1.42 9.12 -6.22
CA LEU A 76 -1.68 8.47 -4.94
C LEU A 76 -3.19 8.15 -4.83
N GLY A 77 -3.55 6.99 -4.28
CA GLY A 77 -4.94 6.56 -4.11
C GLY A 77 -5.14 5.08 -4.44
N ARG A 78 -6.31 4.75 -4.99
CA ARG A 78 -6.67 3.40 -5.45
C ARG A 78 -5.93 3.02 -6.74
N GLY A 79 -6.04 1.75 -7.15
CA GLY A 79 -5.44 1.23 -8.37
C GLY A 79 -4.14 0.45 -8.15
N PHE A 80 -3.83 0.14 -6.89
CA PHE A 80 -2.63 -0.62 -6.54
C PHE A 80 -2.97 -1.95 -5.89
N TRP A 81 -2.13 -2.95 -6.11
CA TRP A 81 -2.17 -4.24 -5.43
C TRP A 81 -0.92 -4.48 -4.57
N ILE A 82 -1.10 -5.20 -3.47
CA ILE A 82 -0.05 -5.83 -2.67
C ILE A 82 -0.39 -7.31 -2.59
N ASP A 83 0.52 -8.19 -3.03
CA ASP A 83 0.31 -9.64 -3.04
C ASP A 83 -1.04 -10.06 -3.68
N GLY A 84 -1.42 -9.38 -4.78
CA GLY A 84 -2.68 -9.62 -5.49
C GLY A 84 -3.93 -9.06 -4.80
N ARG A 85 -3.79 -8.32 -3.70
CA ARG A 85 -4.90 -7.73 -2.95
C ARG A 85 -5.01 -6.23 -3.21
N PRO A 86 -6.21 -5.69 -3.46
CA PRO A 86 -6.36 -4.27 -3.74
C PRO A 86 -6.08 -3.42 -2.50
N VAL A 87 -5.33 -2.35 -2.72
CA VAL A 87 -5.02 -1.35 -1.71
C VAL A 87 -5.30 0.06 -2.22
N GLU A 88 -5.57 0.94 -1.27
CA GLU A 88 -5.58 2.38 -1.48
C GLU A 88 -4.32 2.93 -0.84
N LEU A 89 -3.38 3.41 -1.65
CA LEU A 89 -2.19 4.06 -1.15
C LEU A 89 -2.56 5.42 -0.58
N VAL A 90 -2.27 5.59 0.71
CA VAL A 90 -2.47 6.85 1.43
C VAL A 90 -1.14 7.48 1.78
N ARG A 91 -1.19 8.77 2.13
CA ARG A 91 0.01 9.52 2.50
C ARG A 91 0.63 8.89 3.74
N PRO A 92 1.97 8.76 3.81
CA PRO A 92 2.64 8.40 5.05
C PRO A 92 2.22 9.36 6.16
N ALA A 93 1.92 8.85 7.34
CA ALA A 93 1.83 9.68 8.52
C ALA A 93 3.13 10.46 8.71
N ALA A 94 3.04 11.69 9.20
CA ALA A 94 4.22 12.48 9.52
C ALA A 94 5.06 11.67 10.53
N ALA A 95 6.33 11.40 10.18
CA ALA A 95 7.24 10.78 11.12
C ALA A 95 7.35 11.68 12.36
N PRO A 96 7.38 11.12 13.59
CA PRO A 96 7.66 11.91 14.78
C PRO A 96 8.98 12.65 14.59
N ALA A 97 9.01 13.92 15.03
CA ALA A 97 10.17 14.79 14.84
C ALA A 97 11.44 14.10 15.38
N PRO A 98 12.55 14.08 14.63
CA PRO A 98 13.76 13.39 15.06
C PRO A 98 14.33 14.07 16.31
N THR A 99 14.29 13.37 17.44
CA THR A 99 14.98 13.76 18.68
C THR A 99 16.45 13.37 18.59
N GLY A 100 17.20 14.07 17.74
CA GLY A 100 18.65 13.91 17.69
C GLY A 100 19.26 14.21 16.33
N ARG A 101 20.35 14.99 16.35
CA ARG A 101 21.26 15.13 15.22
C ARG A 101 22.04 13.82 15.07
N VAL A 102 22.11 13.27 13.85
CA VAL A 102 23.30 12.69 13.17
C VAL A 102 22.83 11.67 12.12
N ARG A 103 23.08 11.97 10.84
CA ARG A 103 23.95 11.18 9.93
C ARG A 103 24.14 11.95 8.61
N THR A 104 25.39 11.98 8.15
CA THR A 104 25.90 12.70 6.98
C THR A 104 25.53 12.00 5.67
N ALA A 105 25.42 12.79 4.59
CA ALA A 105 24.92 12.43 3.25
C ALA A 105 25.80 11.45 2.43
N SER A 106 26.53 10.52 3.07
CA SER A 106 27.27 9.46 2.38
C SER A 106 27.29 8.22 3.29
N GLY A 107 26.33 7.30 3.09
CA GLY A 107 25.96 6.26 4.05
C GLY A 107 26.90 5.05 4.13
N SER A 108 28.15 5.22 4.59
CA SER A 108 28.95 4.10 5.11
C SER A 108 28.59 3.85 6.58
N LEU A 109 28.23 2.62 6.93
CA LEU A 109 27.84 2.24 8.29
C LEU A 109 29.08 2.17 9.20
N HIS A 110 29.13 3.01 10.23
CA HIS A 110 30.08 2.84 11.35
C HIS A 110 29.63 1.65 12.20
N VAL A 111 30.37 0.55 12.16
CA VAL A 111 30.22 -0.57 13.10
C VAL A 111 30.89 -0.17 14.42
N ARG A 112 30.17 -0.29 15.55
CA ARG A 112 30.81 -0.16 16.86
C ARG A 112 31.24 -1.56 17.28
N ALA A 113 32.54 -1.81 17.29
CA ALA A 113 33.10 -3.06 17.78
C ALA A 113 32.83 -3.21 19.28
N ARG A 114 32.57 -4.44 19.71
CA ARG A 114 32.90 -4.90 21.06
C ARG A 114 33.73 -6.17 20.93
#